data_AF-A0A6F9CEV0-F1
#
_entry.id   AF-A0A6F9CEV0-F1
#
_cell.length_a   1.000
_cell.length_b   1.000
_cell.length_c   1.000
_cell.angle_alpha   90.00
_cell.angle_beta   90.00
_cell.angle_gamma   90.00
#
_symmetry.space_group_name_H-M   'P 1'
#
loop_
_entity.id
_entity.type
_entity.pdbx_description
1 polymer ?
#
loop_
_entity_poly.entity_id
_entity_poly.type
_entity_poly.pdbx_seq_one_letter_code
_entity_poly.pdbx_strand_id
1 'polypeptide(L)'
;MGNCRESVMMQFCGNKLDKKDFFGKSDPFLVFYRSNEDGTFTICHKTEVVKNTLNPVWQAFKIPVRALCNGDYDRTIKIECYDWDRDGSHDFIGEFSTSYRELSRGQSQFNVYE
;
A
#
# COMPACT_ATOMS: atom_id res chain seq x y z
N MET A 1 -5.47 -26.50 16.77
CA MET A 1 -5.70 -26.68 15.33
C MET A 1 -5.14 -25.47 14.58
N GLY A 2 -4.23 -25.70 13.64
CA GLY A 2 -3.87 -24.76 12.55
C GLY A 2 -3.07 -23.50 12.92
N ASN A 3 -1.78 -23.65 13.27
CA ASN A 3 -0.83 -22.54 13.26
C ASN A 3 -0.43 -22.21 11.81
N CYS A 4 -1.34 -21.64 11.02
CA CYS A 4 -1.01 -21.16 9.69
C CYS A 4 -0.47 -19.74 9.79
N ARG A 5 0.85 -19.61 9.88
CA ARG A 5 1.60 -18.35 9.72
C ARG A 5 1.61 -17.91 8.25
N GLU A 6 0.46 -17.98 7.60
CA GLU A 6 0.33 -17.58 6.21
C GLU A 6 0.58 -16.07 6.12
N SER A 7 1.47 -15.72 5.20
CA SER A 7 1.98 -14.38 5.04
C SER A 7 2.30 -14.16 3.58
N VAL A 8 1.97 -12.97 3.10
CA VAL A 8 2.25 -12.57 1.73
C VAL A 8 3.52 -11.74 1.71
N MET A 9 4.39 -12.00 0.73
CA MET A 9 5.52 -11.15 0.39
C MET A 9 5.16 -10.35 -0.86
N MET A 10 5.29 -9.03 -0.79
CA MET A 10 4.90 -8.13 -1.88
C MET A 10 5.96 -7.05 -2.08
N GLN A 11 6.04 -6.52 -3.30
CA GLN A 11 6.83 -5.35 -3.64
C GLN A 11 6.00 -4.45 -4.53
N PHE A 12 6.04 -3.15 -4.27
CA PHE A 12 5.33 -2.14 -5.05
C PHE A 12 6.34 -1.17 -5.68
N CYS A 13 5.96 -0.58 -6.79
CA CYS A 13 6.65 0.57 -7.37
C CYS A 13 5.62 1.59 -7.86
N GLY A 14 5.95 2.87 -7.75
CA GLY A 14 5.21 3.96 -8.38
C GLY A 14 5.86 4.33 -9.71
N ASN A 15 5.06 4.88 -10.63
CA ASN A 15 5.53 5.39 -11.90
C ASN A 15 4.86 6.75 -12.16
N LYS A 16 5.67 7.80 -12.35
CA LYS A 16 5.23 9.17 -12.60
C LYS A 16 4.17 9.65 -11.60
N LEU A 17 4.45 9.49 -10.30
CA LEU A 17 3.59 10.03 -9.25
C LEU A 17 3.37 11.54 -9.42
N ASP A 18 2.17 11.99 -9.04
CA ASP A 18 1.81 13.40 -9.07
C ASP A 18 2.76 14.22 -8.19
N LYS A 19 3.32 15.27 -8.77
CA LYS A 19 4.21 16.18 -8.07
C LYS A 19 3.36 17.13 -7.22
N LYS A 20 3.31 16.92 -5.90
CA LYS A 20 2.64 17.85 -4.97
C LYS A 20 3.54 19.01 -4.58
N ASP A 21 4.86 18.79 -4.52
CA ASP A 21 5.84 19.84 -4.21
C ASP A 21 6.19 20.81 -5.36
N PHE A 22 5.99 22.11 -5.13
CA PHE A 22 6.42 23.18 -6.04
C PHE A 22 7.96 23.32 -6.11
N PHE A 23 8.70 22.94 -5.07
CA PHE A 23 10.17 23.05 -4.98
C PHE A 23 10.84 21.74 -4.54
N GLY A 24 10.57 20.63 -5.24
CA GLY A 24 11.20 19.34 -4.91
C GLY A 24 10.77 18.22 -5.83
N LYS A 25 11.19 16.99 -5.53
CA LYS A 25 10.53 15.76 -5.97
C LYS A 25 9.91 15.16 -4.72
N SER A 26 8.78 14.47 -4.85
CA SER A 26 8.10 13.82 -3.74
C SER A 26 8.99 12.80 -3.00
N ASP A 27 8.66 12.60 -1.73
CA ASP A 27 9.15 11.59 -0.80
C ASP A 27 8.02 10.54 -0.53
N PRO A 28 7.63 9.73 -1.52
CA PRO A 28 6.42 8.89 -1.42
C PRO A 28 6.53 7.68 -0.48
N PHE A 29 5.43 7.37 0.22
CA PHE A 29 5.22 6.14 0.99
C PHE A 29 3.78 5.62 0.86
N LEU A 30 3.59 4.33 1.11
CA LEU A 30 2.28 3.67 1.05
C LEU A 30 1.76 3.33 2.45
N VAL A 31 0.45 3.49 2.63
CA VAL A 31 -0.28 3.02 3.81
C VAL A 31 -1.35 2.02 3.38
N PHE A 32 -1.29 0.83 3.97
CA PHE A 32 -2.22 -0.26 3.71
C PHE A 32 -3.27 -0.31 4.82
N TYR A 33 -4.53 -0.38 4.41
CA TYR A 33 -5.67 -0.49 5.29
C TYR A 33 -6.50 -1.72 4.96
N ARG A 34 -6.94 -2.42 5.99
CA ARG A 34 -7.93 -3.49 5.90
C ARG A 34 -9.31 -2.93 6.23
N SER A 35 -10.34 -3.28 5.45
CA SER A 35 -11.72 -3.00 5.83
C SER A 35 -12.20 -3.87 7.00
N ASN A 36 -12.98 -3.28 7.89
CA ASN A 36 -13.65 -3.94 9.01
C ASN A 36 -15.12 -4.22 8.65
N GLU A 37 -15.78 -5.06 9.45
CA GLU A 37 -17.18 -5.43 9.23
C GLU A 37 -18.15 -4.25 9.41
N ASP A 38 -17.74 -3.25 10.19
CA ASP A 38 -18.47 -2.00 10.44
C ASP A 38 -18.22 -0.93 9.35
N GLY A 39 -17.48 -1.26 8.29
CA GLY A 39 -17.12 -0.33 7.21
C GLY A 39 -15.95 0.60 7.53
N THR A 40 -15.37 0.52 8.73
CA THR A 40 -14.15 1.27 9.08
C THR A 40 -12.90 0.63 8.48
N PHE A 41 -11.78 1.35 8.53
CA PHE A 41 -10.49 0.88 8.02
C PHE A 41 -9.44 0.83 9.14
N THR A 42 -8.64 -0.23 9.17
CA THR A 42 -7.52 -0.39 10.11
C THR A 42 -6.21 -0.46 9.35
N ILE A 43 -5.22 0.34 9.75
CA ILE A 43 -3.87 0.28 9.18
C ILE A 43 -3.26 -1.09 9.49
N CYS A 44 -2.84 -1.81 8.46
CA CYS A 44 -2.17 -3.10 8.58
C CYS A 44 -0.68 -3.02 8.23
N HIS A 45 -0.25 -2.03 7.44
CA HIS A 45 1.17 -1.82 7.11
C HIS A 45 1.45 -0.39 6.62
N LYS A 46 2.71 0.05 6.78
CA LYS A 46 3.26 1.27 6.19
C LYS A 46 4.64 0.95 5.62
N THR A 47 4.92 1.38 4.40
CA THR A 47 6.24 1.22 3.78
C THR A 47 7.22 2.24 4.33
N GLU A 48 8.48 2.11 3.94
CA GLU A 48 9.44 3.20 4.05
C GLU A 48 9.08 4.38 3.14
N VAL A 49 9.64 5.53 3.48
CA VAL A 49 9.64 6.74 2.65
C VAL A 49 10.79 6.66 1.66
N VAL A 50 10.50 6.75 0.37
CA VAL A 50 11.53 6.79 -0.68
C VAL A 50 11.73 8.23 -1.11
N LYS A 51 12.90 8.81 -0.81
CA LYS A 51 13.10 10.25 -0.97
C LYS A 51 13.39 10.70 -2.41
N ASN A 52 12.94 11.90 -2.76
CA ASN A 52 13.24 12.64 -3.98
C ASN A 52 12.99 11.84 -5.27
N THR A 53 11.83 11.20 -5.40
CA THR A 53 11.47 10.41 -6.58
C THR A 53 9.98 10.46 -6.91
N LEU A 54 9.66 10.48 -8.20
CA LEU A 54 8.30 10.25 -8.70
C LEU A 54 8.11 8.80 -9.18
N ASN A 55 9.16 7.98 -9.09
CA ASN A 55 9.15 6.57 -9.48
C ASN A 55 9.74 5.73 -8.34
N PRO A 56 9.08 5.69 -7.15
CA PRO A 56 9.61 4.93 -6.04
C PRO A 56 9.59 3.44 -6.32
N VAL A 57 10.59 2.73 -5.81
CA VAL A 57 10.56 1.28 -5.67
C VAL A 57 10.69 1.01 -4.18
N TRP A 58 9.59 0.59 -3.56
CA TRP A 58 9.61 0.24 -2.15
C TRP A 58 10.25 -1.13 -1.94
N GLN A 59 10.85 -1.36 -0.78
CA GLN A 59 11.44 -2.63 -0.40
C GLN A 59 10.36 -3.70 -0.33
N ALA A 60 10.73 -4.94 -0.68
CA ALA A 60 9.83 -6.07 -0.48
C ALA A 60 9.55 -6.25 1.02
N PHE A 61 8.29 -6.41 1.37
CA PHE A 61 7.86 -6.57 2.76
C PHE A 61 6.91 -7.76 2.92
N LYS A 62 6.71 -8.17 4.17
CA LYS A 62 5.92 -9.35 4.53
C LYS A 62 4.79 -8.98 5.49
N ILE A 63 3.55 -9.29 5.14
CA ILE A 63 2.37 -9.06 5.99
C ILE A 63 1.68 -10.40 6.26
N PRO A 64 1.33 -10.73 7.52
CA PRO A 64 0.46 -11.88 7.82
C PRO A 64 -0.90 -11.72 7.15
N VAL A 65 -1.44 -12.78 6.52
CA VAL A 65 -2.74 -12.72 5.82
C VAL A 65 -3.87 -12.32 6.76
N ARG A 66 -3.83 -12.77 8.02
CA ARG A 66 -4.78 -12.31 9.06
C ARG A 66 -4.70 -10.80 9.33
N ALA A 67 -3.51 -10.21 9.30
CA ALA A 67 -3.38 -8.77 9.47
C ALA A 67 -3.93 -8.03 8.23
N LEU A 68 -3.60 -8.51 7.04
CA LEU A 68 -3.97 -7.88 5.77
C LEU A 68 -5.48 -7.95 5.48
N CYS A 69 -6.10 -9.10 5.69
CA CYS A 69 -7.48 -9.35 5.26
C CYS A 69 -8.31 -10.23 6.22
N ASN A 70 -7.83 -10.43 7.45
CA ASN A 70 -8.48 -11.27 8.47
C ASN A 70 -8.79 -12.71 8.03
N GLY A 71 -8.06 -13.22 7.03
CA GLY A 71 -8.30 -14.55 6.45
C GLY A 71 -9.39 -14.61 5.39
N ASP A 72 -10.08 -13.49 5.13
CA ASP A 72 -11.02 -13.35 4.02
C ASP A 72 -10.26 -12.78 2.81
N TYR A 73 -10.04 -13.61 1.79
CA TYR A 73 -9.18 -13.24 0.67
C TYR A 73 -9.81 -12.24 -0.29
N ASP A 74 -11.13 -12.04 -0.20
CA ASP A 74 -11.91 -11.08 -1.00
C ASP A 74 -12.13 -9.76 -0.25
N ARG A 75 -11.72 -9.69 1.02
CA ARG A 75 -11.81 -8.47 1.82
C ARG A 75 -11.02 -7.33 1.19
N THR A 76 -11.66 -6.17 1.12
CA THR A 76 -11.08 -4.94 0.58
C THR A 76 -9.86 -4.50 1.37
N ILE A 77 -8.78 -4.29 0.64
CA ILE A 77 -7.55 -3.67 1.09
C ILE A 77 -7.46 -2.34 0.36
N LYS A 78 -7.44 -1.24 1.12
CA LYS A 78 -7.22 0.10 0.58
C LYS A 78 -5.76 0.47 0.73
N ILE A 79 -5.15 1.00 -0.32
CA ILE A 79 -3.77 1.47 -0.33
C ILE A 79 -3.80 2.95 -0.68
N GLU A 80 -3.22 3.76 0.19
CA GLU A 80 -3.07 5.20 -0.03
C GLU A 80 -1.59 5.52 -0.20
N CYS A 81 -1.29 6.39 -1.17
CA CYS A 81 0.04 6.92 -1.43
C CYS A 81 0.10 8.37 -0.95
N TYR A 82 1.12 8.68 -0.17
CA TYR A 82 1.35 9.99 0.42
C TYR A 82 2.75 10.49 0.11
N ASP A 83 2.89 11.81 0.04
CA ASP A 83 4.16 12.53 0.03
C ASP A 83 4.56 12.84 1.48
N TRP A 84 5.79 12.50 1.87
CA TRP A 84 6.23 12.74 3.24
C TRP A 84 6.72 14.17 3.44
N ASP A 85 5.96 14.98 4.18
CA ASP A 85 6.42 16.27 4.67
C ASP A 85 7.03 16.26 6.08
N ARG A 86 8.04 17.12 6.29
CA ARG A 86 8.77 17.24 7.57
C ARG A 86 7.92 17.77 8.73
N ASP A 87 6.91 18.56 8.44
CA ASP A 87 6.01 19.16 9.43
C ASP A 87 4.88 18.21 9.88
N GLY A 88 4.78 17.04 9.23
CA GLY A 88 3.78 16.01 9.51
C GLY A 88 2.47 16.16 8.73
N SER A 89 2.30 17.21 7.91
CA SER A 89 1.16 17.34 7.00
C SER A 89 1.45 16.67 5.67
N HIS A 90 1.55 15.35 5.68
CA HIS A 90 1.82 14.55 4.48
C HIS A 90 0.76 14.76 3.40
N ASP A 91 1.19 15.20 2.21
CA ASP A 91 0.27 15.41 1.08
C ASP A 91 -0.26 14.10 0.50
N PHE A 92 -1.56 14.05 0.22
CA PHE A 92 -2.17 12.90 -0.44
C PHE A 92 -1.86 12.90 -1.94
N ILE A 93 -1.30 11.79 -2.45
CA ILE A 93 -0.99 11.60 -3.88
C ILE A 93 -2.14 10.89 -4.58
N GLY A 94 -2.59 9.76 -4.04
CA GLY A 94 -3.65 8.94 -4.65
C GLY A 94 -3.99 7.70 -3.81
N GLU A 95 -5.06 7.01 -4.17
CA GLU A 95 -5.48 5.77 -3.52
C GLU A 95 -6.02 4.76 -4.51
N PHE A 96 -5.94 3.49 -4.16
CA PHE A 96 -6.63 2.42 -4.85
C PHE A 96 -7.09 1.35 -3.86
N SER A 97 -8.04 0.51 -4.29
CA SER A 97 -8.52 -0.63 -3.52
C SER A 97 -8.32 -1.92 -4.29
N THR A 98 -8.02 -2.99 -3.57
CA THR A 98 -7.84 -4.34 -4.12
C THR A 98 -8.19 -5.39 -3.07
N SER A 99 -7.86 -6.66 -3.31
CA SER A 99 -8.03 -7.77 -2.38
C SER A 99 -6.79 -8.67 -2.39
N TYR A 100 -6.63 -9.51 -1.37
CA TYR A 100 -5.52 -10.48 -1.37
C TYR A 100 -5.63 -11.43 -2.57
N ARG A 101 -6.85 -11.81 -2.97
CA ARG A 101 -7.09 -12.63 -4.17
C ARG A 101 -6.53 -11.96 -5.43
N GLU A 102 -6.76 -10.67 -5.62
CA GLU A 102 -6.24 -9.94 -6.78
C GLU A 102 -4.71 -9.80 -6.74
N LEU A 103 -4.17 -9.38 -5.59
CA LEU A 103 -2.73 -9.26 -5.39
C LEU A 103 -2.00 -10.59 -5.64
N SER A 104 -2.62 -11.72 -5.24
CA SER A 104 -2.06 -13.05 -5.41
C SER A 104 -1.95 -13.52 -6.86
N ARG A 105 -2.62 -12.84 -7.82
CA ARG A 105 -2.52 -13.16 -9.26
C ARG A 105 -1.16 -12.81 -9.87
N GLY A 106 -0.29 -12.10 -9.14
CA GLY A 106 1.07 -11.78 -9.58
C GLY A 106 1.16 -10.58 -10.53
N GLN A 107 2.38 -10.18 -10.90
CA GLN A 107 2.59 -9.04 -11.80
C GLN A 107 1.88 -9.26 -13.15
N SER A 108 0.86 -8.46 -13.38
CA SER A 108 0.11 -8.40 -14.65
C SER A 108 -0.51 -7.03 -14.78
N GLN A 109 -1.07 -6.72 -15.95
CA GLN A 109 -1.85 -5.50 -16.17
C GLN A 109 -3.00 -5.29 -15.17
N PHE A 110 -3.43 -6.35 -14.48
CA PHE A 110 -4.48 -6.30 -13.45
C PHE A 110 -4.00 -5.77 -12.08
N ASN A 111 -2.68 -5.61 -11.90
CA ASN A 111 -2.07 -5.05 -10.69
C ASN A 111 -1.37 -3.70 -10.99
N VAL A 112 -1.84 -3.02 -12.04
CA VAL A 112 -1.55 -1.62 -12.31
C VAL A 112 -2.77 -0.82 -11.87
N TYR A 113 -2.55 0.14 -10.99
CA TYR A 113 -3.59 0.98 -10.43
C TYR A 113 -3.32 2.42 -10.86
N GLU A 114 -4.35 3.10 -11.34
CA GLU A 114 -4.32 4.51 -11.75
C GLU A 114 -4.63 5.44 -10.58
#